data_AF-A0A2A9NDE5-F1
#
_entry.id   AF-A0A2A9NDE5-F1
#
_cell.length_a   1.000
_cell.length_b   1.000
_cell.length_c   1.000
_cell.angle_alpha   90.00
_cell.angle_beta   90.00
_cell.angle_gamma   90.00
#
_symmetry.space_group_name_H-M   'P 1'
#
loop_
_entity.id
_entity.type
_entity.pdbx_description
1 polymer ?
#
loop_
_entity_poly.entity_id
_entity_poly.type
_entity_poly.pdbx_seq_one_letter_code
_entity_poly.pdbx_strand_id
1 'polypeptide(L)'
;MHFATIVAAAAIGLLAPVVSAADCVQRSGCKQCESRDKMYAFSRSFCQNYQGAQNQRNGWSSASSTGGWSSSSQCEDAFQNIISQCYGQKDGGKYDYNNSHMTVYFCNCESA
;
A
#
# COMPACT_ATOMS: atom_id res chain seq x y z
N MET A 1 -45.19 -18.64 -40.97
CA MET A 1 -43.79 -18.17 -41.02
C MET A 1 -43.55 -17.38 -39.75
N HIS A 2 -42.75 -17.91 -38.82
CA HIS A 2 -42.42 -17.21 -37.56
C HIS A 2 -40.90 -17.02 -37.53
N PHE A 3 -40.45 -15.77 -37.65
CA PHE A 3 -39.05 -15.40 -37.50
C PHE A 3 -38.89 -14.71 -36.14
N ALA A 4 -38.32 -15.42 -35.17
CA ALA A 4 -37.95 -14.85 -33.88
C ALA A 4 -36.60 -14.13 -34.03
N THR A 5 -36.59 -12.83 -33.80
CA THR A 5 -35.40 -11.98 -33.82
C THR A 5 -34.64 -12.14 -32.51
N ILE A 6 -33.41 -12.64 -32.55
CA ILE A 6 -32.53 -12.74 -31.38
C ILE A 6 -31.69 -11.46 -31.33
N VAL A 7 -31.94 -10.60 -30.35
CA VAL A 7 -31.08 -9.44 -30.06
C VAL A 7 -29.97 -9.90 -29.13
N ALA A 8 -28.76 -10.07 -29.66
CA ALA A 8 -27.57 -10.33 -28.86
C ALA A 8 -27.08 -9.01 -28.25
N ALA A 9 -27.20 -8.86 -26.93
CA ALA A 9 -26.61 -7.75 -26.19
C ALA A 9 -25.10 -8.01 -25.99
N ALA A 10 -24.25 -7.21 -26.61
CA ALA A 10 -22.80 -7.26 -26.40
C ALA A 10 -22.46 -6.58 -25.06
N ALA A 11 -22.05 -7.37 -24.06
CA ALA A 11 -21.50 -6.84 -22.83
C ALA A 11 -20.07 -6.33 -23.08
N ILE A 12 -19.90 -5.00 -23.10
CA ILE A 12 -18.57 -4.38 -23.10
C ILE A 12 -18.02 -4.51 -21.68
N GLY A 13 -17.22 -5.55 -21.43
CA GLY A 13 -16.49 -5.71 -20.19
C GLY A 13 -15.40 -4.64 -20.08
N LEU A 14 -15.61 -3.64 -19.22
CA LEU A 14 -14.57 -2.70 -18.84
C LEU A 14 -13.52 -3.47 -18.02
N LEU A 15 -12.33 -3.65 -18.58
CA LEU A 15 -11.16 -4.11 -17.84
C LEU A 15 -10.76 -3.01 -16.86
N ALA A 16 -11.27 -3.06 -15.63
CA ALA A 16 -10.74 -2.24 -14.55
C ALA A 16 -9.29 -2.69 -14.27
N PRO A 17 -8.31 -1.77 -14.21
CA PRO A 17 -6.97 -2.14 -13.81
C PRO A 17 -7.03 -2.69 -12.39
N VAL A 18 -6.52 -3.90 -12.20
CA VAL A 18 -6.30 -4.48 -10.87
C VAL A 18 -5.21 -3.66 -10.18
N VAL A 19 -5.62 -2.64 -9.44
CA VAL A 19 -4.74 -1.97 -8.48
C VAL A 19 -4.55 -2.94 -7.32
N SER A 20 -3.30 -3.31 -7.00
CA SER A 20 -3.02 -4.06 -5.77
C SER A 20 -3.55 -3.22 -4.61
N ALA A 21 -4.57 -3.71 -3.90
CA ALA A 21 -5.07 -3.05 -2.70
C ALA A 21 -4.05 -3.25 -1.58
N ALA A 22 -3.90 -2.25 -0.70
CA ALA A 22 -3.07 -2.44 0.46
C ALA A 22 -3.79 -3.35 1.46
N ASP A 23 -3.12 -4.40 1.92
CA ASP A 23 -3.65 -5.27 2.97
C ASP A 23 -3.42 -4.60 4.32
N CYS A 24 -4.46 -3.96 4.86
CA CYS A 24 -4.37 -3.22 6.10
C CYS A 24 -4.27 -4.15 7.32
N VAL A 25 -3.29 -3.90 8.19
CA VAL A 25 -2.94 -4.75 9.31
C VAL A 25 -3.25 -4.09 10.65
N GLN A 26 -3.84 -4.87 11.55
CA GLN A 26 -4.08 -4.46 12.93
C GLN A 26 -3.07 -5.12 13.86
N ARG A 27 -2.56 -4.37 14.83
CA ARG A 27 -1.61 -4.82 15.83
C ARG A 27 -2.15 -4.46 17.21
N SER A 28 -2.22 -5.44 18.10
CA SER A 28 -2.62 -5.20 19.49
C SER A 28 -1.51 -4.50 20.26
N GLY A 29 -1.90 -3.61 21.20
CA GLY A 29 -0.96 -2.99 22.15
C GLY A 29 -0.22 -1.74 21.65
N CYS A 30 -0.49 -1.26 20.44
CA CYS A 30 0.11 -0.03 19.93
C CYS A 30 -0.54 1.18 20.61
N LYS A 31 0.29 2.08 21.17
CA LYS A 31 -0.21 3.24 21.94
C LYS A 31 -0.08 4.56 21.19
N GLN A 32 0.96 4.68 20.35
CA GLN A 32 1.30 5.93 19.68
C GLN A 32 1.52 5.69 18.19
N CYS A 33 0.88 6.52 17.39
CA CYS A 33 0.96 6.50 15.93
C CYS A 33 1.53 7.83 15.44
N GLU A 34 2.29 7.77 14.37
CA GLU A 34 2.84 8.95 13.73
C GLU A 34 1.76 9.68 12.91
N SER A 35 1.88 11.00 12.73
CA SER A 35 0.86 11.76 11.98
C SER A 35 0.87 11.41 10.48
N ARG A 36 -0.28 11.58 9.82
CA ARG A 36 -0.42 11.27 8.38
C ARG A 36 0.59 12.04 7.54
N ASP A 37 0.81 13.32 7.84
CA ASP A 37 1.79 14.15 7.12
C ASP A 37 3.22 13.66 7.30
N LYS A 38 3.57 13.21 8.51
CA LYS A 38 4.88 12.60 8.77
C LYS A 38 5.04 11.26 8.07
N MET A 39 3.96 10.48 7.89
CA MET A 39 4.01 9.26 7.09
C MET A 39 4.29 9.56 5.61
N TYR A 40 3.66 10.58 5.03
CA TYR A 40 3.97 11.02 3.66
C TYR A 40 5.40 11.59 3.54
N ALA A 41 5.91 12.26 4.57
CA ALA A 41 7.31 12.66 4.60
C ALA A 41 8.25 11.46 4.69
N PHE A 42 7.87 10.45 5.48
CA PHE A 42 8.63 9.22 5.61
C PHE A 42 8.69 8.45 4.30
N SER A 43 7.59 8.33 3.55
CA SER A 43 7.59 7.64 2.25
C SER A 43 8.63 8.21 1.29
N ARG A 44 8.70 9.54 1.19
CA ARG A 44 9.70 10.25 0.36
C ARG A 44 11.12 9.89 0.78
N SER A 45 11.43 9.95 2.08
CA SER A 45 12.78 9.67 2.59
C SER A 45 13.14 8.18 2.46
N PHE A 46 12.21 7.28 2.75
CA PHE A 46 12.41 5.84 2.70
C PHE A 46 12.72 5.37 1.27
N CYS A 47 12.00 5.91 0.28
CA CYS A 47 12.12 5.53 -1.11
C CYS A 47 13.29 6.21 -1.86
N GLN A 48 14.10 7.05 -1.20
CA GLN A 48 15.35 7.54 -1.80
C GLN A 48 16.31 6.39 -2.11
N ASN A 49 16.31 5.33 -1.30
CA ASN A 49 17.08 4.12 -1.52
C ASN A 49 16.19 2.94 -1.94
N TYR A 50 15.28 3.17 -2.89
CA TYR A 50 14.25 2.19 -3.30
C TYR A 50 14.79 0.80 -3.66
N GLN A 51 16.00 0.68 -4.21
CA GLN A 51 16.57 -0.62 -4.59
C GLN A 51 17.07 -1.45 -3.40
N GLY A 52 17.25 -0.83 -2.23
CA GLY A 52 17.81 -1.45 -1.04
C GLY A 52 17.10 -1.00 0.24
N ALA A 53 15.82 -0.63 0.14
CA ALA A 53 15.05 -0.08 1.24
C ALA A 53 14.75 -1.16 2.30
N GLN A 54 15.69 -1.34 3.23
CA GLN A 54 15.55 -2.25 4.37
C GLN A 54 14.62 -1.67 5.45
N ASN A 55 14.45 -2.39 6.55
CA ASN A 55 13.63 -1.93 7.68
C ASN A 55 14.18 -0.60 8.24
N GLN A 56 13.35 0.44 8.21
CA GLN A 56 13.63 1.74 8.80
C GLN A 56 12.52 2.16 9.76
N ARG A 57 12.91 2.89 10.80
CA ARG A 57 12.00 3.48 11.79
C ARG A 57 12.00 5.00 11.63
N ASN A 58 10.84 5.61 11.78
CA ASN A 58 10.69 7.07 11.81
C ASN A 58 9.68 7.45 12.90
N GLY A 59 10.19 7.94 14.03
CA GLY A 59 9.37 8.23 15.20
C GLY A 59 8.62 6.99 15.68
N TRP A 60 7.29 7.06 15.69
CA TRP A 60 6.41 5.95 16.06
C TRP A 60 6.14 4.97 14.90
N SER A 61 6.58 5.27 13.69
CA SER A 61 6.32 4.44 12.51
C SER A 61 7.52 3.58 12.11
N SER A 62 7.26 2.54 11.32
CA SER A 62 8.32 1.78 10.66
C SER A 62 7.88 1.30 9.28
N ALA A 63 8.84 1.09 8.39
CA ALA A 63 8.60 0.54 7.07
C ALA A 63 9.73 -0.41 6.71
N SER A 64 9.39 -1.49 6.02
CA SER A 64 10.36 -2.41 5.44
C SER A 64 9.94 -2.75 4.03
N SER A 65 10.92 -2.92 3.15
CA SER A 65 10.66 -3.41 1.82
C SER A 65 11.67 -4.45 1.40
N THR A 66 11.23 -5.37 0.56
CA THR A 66 12.07 -6.35 -0.12
C THR A 66 11.71 -6.36 -1.60
N GLY A 67 12.68 -6.66 -2.46
CA GLY A 67 12.50 -6.65 -3.92
C GLY A 67 13.11 -5.43 -4.60
N GLY A 68 12.93 -5.37 -5.93
CA GLY A 68 13.58 -4.40 -6.81
C GLY A 68 12.57 -3.47 -7.43
N TRP A 69 12.06 -2.50 -6.67
CA TRP A 69 11.26 -1.40 -7.22
C TRP A 69 11.98 -0.79 -8.42
N SER A 70 11.24 -0.46 -9.47
CA SER A 70 11.83 0.05 -10.72
C SER A 70 12.31 1.51 -10.60
N SER A 71 11.73 2.25 -9.65
CA SER A 71 12.02 3.66 -9.40
C SER A 71 11.65 4.06 -7.97
N SER A 72 12.17 5.20 -7.51
CA SER A 72 11.76 5.83 -6.26
C SER A 72 10.28 6.17 -6.24
N SER A 73 9.74 6.66 -7.37
CA SER A 73 8.31 6.99 -7.50
C SER A 73 7.43 5.76 -7.31
N GLN A 74 7.79 4.60 -7.85
CA GLN A 74 7.01 3.38 -7.68
C GLN A 74 7.01 2.90 -6.21
N CYS A 75 8.15 2.97 -5.53
CA CYS A 75 8.24 2.70 -4.10
C CYS A 75 7.36 3.67 -3.31
N GLU A 76 7.43 4.96 -3.64
CA GLU A 76 6.67 6.00 -2.96
C GLU A 76 5.17 5.81 -3.16
N ASP A 77 4.72 5.54 -4.39
CA ASP A 77 3.32 5.27 -4.72
C ASP A 77 2.79 4.08 -3.92
N ALA A 78 3.55 2.98 -3.83
CA ALA A 78 3.19 1.82 -3.01
C ALA A 78 3.02 2.17 -1.53
N PHE A 79 3.96 2.95 -0.98
CA PHE A 79 3.91 3.40 0.41
C PHE A 79 2.69 4.30 0.64
N GLN A 80 2.50 5.31 -0.22
CA GLN A 80 1.40 6.27 -0.12
C GLN A 80 0.05 5.59 -0.30
N ASN A 81 -0.02 4.56 -1.14
CA ASN A 81 -1.22 3.74 -1.31
C ASN A 81 -1.61 3.04 0.01
N ILE A 82 -0.64 2.49 0.76
CA ILE A 82 -0.87 1.97 2.11
C ILE A 82 -1.40 3.06 3.04
N ILE A 83 -0.81 4.27 3.04
CA ILE A 83 -1.31 5.39 3.85
C ILE A 83 -2.77 5.72 3.49
N SER A 84 -3.06 5.87 2.20
CA SER A 84 -4.39 6.26 1.72
C SER A 84 -5.47 5.25 2.11
N GLN A 85 -5.18 3.95 2.06
CA GLN A 85 -6.17 2.91 2.32
C GLN A 85 -6.29 2.56 3.81
N CYS A 86 -5.18 2.58 4.56
CA CYS A 86 -5.14 2.00 5.90
C CYS A 86 -5.07 3.02 7.03
N TYR A 87 -4.55 4.22 6.78
CA TYR A 87 -4.26 5.19 7.86
C TYR A 87 -5.54 5.71 8.50
N GLY A 88 -5.65 5.54 9.83
CA GLY A 88 -6.81 5.94 10.63
C GLY A 88 -7.87 4.85 10.77
N GLN A 89 -7.74 3.73 10.05
CA GLN A 89 -8.60 2.55 10.19
C GLN A 89 -7.85 1.39 10.84
N LYS A 90 -6.56 1.26 10.55
CA LYS A 90 -5.66 0.18 10.98
C LYS A 90 -4.28 0.73 11.33
N ASP A 91 -3.43 -0.10 11.91
CA ASP A 91 -2.10 0.29 12.43
C ASP A 91 -1.01 0.28 11.36
N GLY A 92 -1.33 -0.15 10.15
CA GLY A 92 -0.41 -0.25 9.04
C GLY A 92 -1.04 -0.94 7.83
N GLY A 93 -0.20 -1.29 6.85
CA GLY A 93 -0.60 -2.13 5.74
C GLY A 93 0.59 -2.74 4.99
N LYS A 94 0.25 -3.63 4.07
CA LYS A 94 1.20 -4.28 3.17
C LYS A 94 0.84 -3.99 1.72
N TYR A 95 1.83 -3.99 0.84
CA TYR A 95 1.63 -3.79 -0.58
C TYR A 95 2.59 -4.68 -1.37
N ASP A 96 2.01 -5.50 -2.25
CA ASP A 96 2.75 -6.45 -3.08
C ASP A 96 2.61 -6.08 -4.56
N TYR A 97 3.74 -5.98 -5.26
CA TYR A 97 3.82 -5.61 -6.67
C TYR A 97 5.08 -6.17 -7.33
N ASN A 98 4.94 -7.00 -8.37
CA ASN A 98 6.04 -7.54 -9.19
C ASN A 98 7.30 -7.94 -8.39
N ASN A 99 7.18 -8.98 -7.55
CA ASN A 99 8.23 -9.49 -6.65
C ASN A 99 8.77 -8.48 -5.62
N SER A 100 8.13 -7.31 -5.52
CA SER A 100 8.42 -6.30 -4.50
C SER A 100 7.34 -6.35 -3.45
N HIS A 101 7.77 -6.30 -2.20
CA HIS A 101 6.91 -6.37 -1.02
C HIS A 101 7.22 -5.18 -0.13
N MET A 102 6.19 -4.49 0.31
CA MET A 102 6.30 -3.40 1.27
C MET A 102 5.41 -3.67 2.47
N THR A 103 5.91 -3.37 3.66
CA THR A 103 5.13 -3.34 4.89
C THR A 103 5.38 -2.02 5.57
N VAL A 104 4.31 -1.34 5.96
CA VAL A 104 4.35 -0.05 6.66
C VAL A 104 3.50 -0.17 7.92
N TYR A 105 4.05 0.24 9.05
CA TYR A 105 3.34 0.41 10.31
C TYR A 105 3.33 1.88 10.70
N PHE A 106 2.14 2.43 10.92
CA PHE A 106 1.94 3.82 11.35
C PHE A 106 2.21 3.99 12.85
N CYS A 107 2.07 2.90 13.60
CA CYS A 107 2.14 2.89 15.05
C CYS A 107 3.27 2.00 15.56
N ASN A 108 3.82 2.42 16.69
CA ASN A 108 4.79 1.65 17.45
C ASN A 108 3.99 0.84 18.47
N CYS A 109 4.39 -0.41 18.59
CA CYS A 109 3.80 -1.36 19.52
C CYS A 109 4.87 -1.96 20.44
N GLU A 110 6.02 -1.28 20.56
CA GLU A 110 6.95 -1.58 21.64
C GLU A 110 6.28 -1.13 22.93
N SER A 111 6.15 -2.07 23.87
CA SER A 111 5.66 -1.81 25.20
C SER A 111 6.49 -0.67 25.80
N ALA A 112 5.89 0.52 25.95
CA ALA A 112 6.43 1.56 26.81
C ALA A 112 6.55 1.04 28.25
#